data_AF-A0A3E4QWN7-F1
#
_entry.id   AF-A0A3E4QWN7-F1
#
_cell.length_a   1.000
_cell.length_b   1.000
_cell.length_c   1.000
_cell.angle_alpha   90.00
_cell.angle_beta   90.00
_cell.angle_gamma   90.00
#
_symmetry.space_group_name_H-M   'P 1'
#
loop_
_entity.id
_entity.type
_entity.pdbx_description
1 polymer ?
#
loop_
_entity_poly.entity_id
_entity_poly.type
_entity_poly.pdbx_seq_one_letter_code
_entity_poly.pdbx_strand_id
1 'polypeptide(L)' 'MQPPTYREIIQQLLREGFVERASAGDHRRFSKNGYKVTVRDQGGKHATWREWQSIKRQAGWS' A
#
# COMPACT_ATOMS: atom_id res chain seq x y z
N MET A 1 12.79 -8.82 10.14
CA MET A 1 12.76 -7.50 9.47
C MET A 1 11.47 -6.80 9.84
N GLN A 2 11.54 -5.54 10.25
CA GLN A 2 10.37 -4.70 10.47
C GLN A 2 9.78 -4.30 9.10
N PRO A 3 8.47 -4.41 8.87
CA PRO A 3 7.86 -3.94 7.63
C PRO A 3 7.99 -2.41 7.48
N PRO A 4 7.92 -1.88 6.25
CA PRO A 4 7.94 -0.44 6.01
C PRO A 4 6.73 0.26 6.63
N THR A 5 6.86 1.57 6.79
CA THR A 5 5.76 2.46 7.17
C THR A 5 4.71 2.55 6.07
N TYR A 6 3.47 2.86 6.43
CA TYR A 6 2.42 3.07 5.44
C TYR A 6 2.79 4.18 4.44
N ARG A 7 3.47 5.24 4.90
CA ARG A 7 3.99 6.29 4.03
C ARG A 7 4.99 5.76 3.00
N GLU A 8 5.96 4.95 3.42
CA GLU A 8 6.94 4.36 2.50
C GLU A 8 6.28 3.42 1.50
N ILE A 9 5.30 2.62 1.94
CA ILE A 9 4.51 1.74 1.06
C ILE A 9 3.78 2.57 0.00
N ILE A 10 3.12 3.66 0.42
CA ILE A 10 2.40 4.55 -0.50
C ILE A 10 3.37 5.18 -1.50
N GLN A 11 4.52 5.67 -1.04
CA GLN A 11 5.54 6.24 -1.91
C GLN A 11 6.08 5.23 -2.92
N GLN A 12 6.29 3.97 -2.50
CA GLN A 12 6.70 2.90 -3.40
C GLN A 12 5.64 2.61 -4.45
N LEU A 13 4.36 2.48 -4.06
CA LEU A 13 3.26 2.27 -5.00
C LEU A 13 3.20 3.39 -6.05
N LEU A 14 3.29 4.64 -5.62
CA LEU A 14 3.30 5.79 -6.52
C LEU A 14 4.52 5.76 -7.47
N ARG A 15 5.71 5.42 -6.96
CA ARG A 15 6.95 5.30 -7.75
C ARG A 15 6.85 4.19 -8.81
N GLU A 16 6.19 3.10 -8.49
CA GLU A 16 5.94 2.01 -9.43
C GLU A 16 4.83 2.34 -10.43
N GLY A 17 4.18 3.50 -10.33
CA GLY A 17 3.13 3.93 -11.25
C GLY A 17 1.74 3.42 -10.89
N PHE A 18 1.51 3.04 -9.64
CA PHE A 18 0.14 2.88 -9.17
C PHE A 18 -0.54 4.25 -9.04
N VAL A 19 -1.77 4.32 -9.52
CA VAL A 19 -2.59 5.53 -9.46
C VAL A 19 -3.56 5.40 -8.30
N GLU A 20 -3.64 6.46 -7.49
CA GLU A 20 -4.60 6.54 -6.40
C GLU A 20 -6.03 6.64 -6.94
N ARG A 21 -6.95 5.97 -6.25
CA ARG A 21 -8.38 6.00 -6.50
C ARG A 21 -9.09 6.66 -5.34
N ALA A 22 -10.23 7.29 -5.63
CA ALA A 22 -11.10 7.84 -4.61
C ALA A 22 -11.39 6.79 -3.53
N SER A 23 -11.18 7.19 -2.28
CA SER A 23 -11.43 6.36 -1.10
C SER A 23 -12.00 7.26 -0.01
N ALA A 24 -12.86 6.70 0.83
CA ALA A 24 -13.44 7.39 1.98
C ALA A 24 -12.89 6.75 3.26
N GLY A 25 -12.48 7.60 4.22
CA GLY A 25 -11.93 7.19 5.52
C GLY A 25 -10.42 6.94 5.51
N ASP A 26 -9.93 6.19 6.50
CA ASP A 26 -8.50 6.03 6.80
C ASP A 26 -7.76 5.03 5.88
N HIS A 27 -8.26 4.83 4.66
CA HIS A 27 -7.65 3.91 3.69
C HIS A 27 -7.50 4.60 2.34
N ARG A 28 -6.35 4.40 1.71
CA ARG A 28 -6.05 4.81 0.34
C ARG A 28 -6.04 3.58 -0.56
N ARG A 29 -6.62 3.72 -1.75
CA ARG A 29 -6.72 2.65 -2.74
C ARG A 29 -5.88 3.00 -3.95
N PHE A 30 -5.14 2.02 -4.44
CA PHE A 30 -4.21 2.18 -5.55
C PHE A 30 -4.48 1.12 -6.60
N SER A 31 -4.33 1.46 -7.88
CA SER A 31 -4.52 0.51 -8.97
C SER A 31 -3.45 0.65 -10.05
N LYS A 32 -2.99 -0.48 -10.59
CA LYS A 32 -2.08 -0.56 -11.74
C LYS A 32 -2.28 -1.89 -12.45
N ASN A 33 -2.48 -1.91 -13.77
CA ASN A 33 -2.50 -3.12 -14.60
C ASN A 33 -3.31 -4.31 -14.02
N GLY A 34 -4.50 -4.04 -13.46
CA GLY A 34 -5.37 -5.06 -12.84
C GLY A 34 -5.12 -5.31 -11.34
N TYR A 35 -3.95 -4.92 -10.80
CA TYR A 35 -3.69 -4.96 -9.37
C TYR A 35 -4.46 -3.86 -8.63
N LYS A 36 -4.97 -4.21 -7.45
CA LYS A 36 -5.71 -3.31 -6.56
C LYS A 36 -5.12 -3.45 -5.16
N VAL A 37 -4.53 -2.37 -4.66
CA VAL A 37 -3.86 -2.34 -3.35
C VAL A 37 -4.60 -1.38 -2.44
N THR A 38 -4.85 -1.80 -1.21
CA THR A 38 -5.42 -0.93 -0.17
C THR A 38 -4.41 -0.78 0.95
N VAL A 39 -4.10 0.47 1.29
CA VAL A 39 -3.13 0.82 2.33
C VAL A 39 -3.80 1.76 3.32
N ARG A 40 -3.54 1.59 4.62
CA ARG A 40 -4.04 2.51 5.65
C ARG A 40 -3.34 3.87 5.52
N ASP A 41 -4.08 4.95 5.75
CA ASP A 41 -3.54 6.30 5.78
C ASP A 41 -3.07 6.69 7.19
N GLN A 42 -2.20 5.86 7.77
CA GLN A 42 -1.65 6.08 9.12
C GLN A 42 -0.23 6.65 9.10
N GLY A 43 0.18 7.22 7.96
CA GLY A 43 1.44 7.94 7.81
C GLY A 43 2.67 7.14 8.25
N GLY A 44 3.36 7.62 9.29
CA GLY A 44 4.63 7.09 9.78
C GLY A 44 4.54 5.80 10.62
N LYS A 45 3.36 5.22 10.81
CA LYS A 45 3.25 3.91 11.49
C LYS A 45 3.74 2.78 10.58
N HIS A 46 4.45 1.82 11.16
CA HIS A 46 4.83 0.59 10.49
C HIS A 46 3.60 -0.29 10.23
N ALA A 47 3.54 -0.89 9.04
CA ALA A 47 2.58 -1.96 8.79
C ALA A 47 2.88 -3.15 9.71
N THR A 48 1.84 -3.84 10.16
CA THR A 48 2.06 -5.15 10.77
C THR A 48 2.59 -6.12 9.71
N TRP A 49 3.27 -7.19 10.14
CA TRP A 49 3.77 -8.20 9.21
C TRP A 49 2.66 -8.79 8.33
N ARG A 50 1.46 -8.99 8.90
CA ARG A 50 0.30 -9.53 8.18
C ARG A 50 -0.21 -8.55 7.11
N GLU A 51 -0.31 -7.27 7.45
CA GLU A 51 -0.70 -6.22 6.49
C GLU A 51 0.33 -6.11 5.37
N TRP A 52 1.62 -6.18 5.71
CA TRP A 52 2.69 -6.14 4.74
C TRP A 52 2.61 -7.28 3.74
N GLN A 53 2.46 -8.53 4.19
CA GLN A 53 2.27 -9.67 3.27
C GLN A 53 1.01 -9.52 2.40
N SER A 54 -0.07 -8.99 2.96
CA SER A 54 -1.31 -8.73 2.19
C SER A 54 -1.07 -7.69 1.10
N ILE A 55 -0.36 -6.60 1.42
CA ILE A 55 -0.03 -5.53 0.47
C ILE A 55 0.88 -6.07 -0.63
N LYS A 56 1.93 -6.83 -0.29
CA LYS A 56 2.79 -7.47 -1.28
C LYS A 56 1.99 -8.32 -2.26
N ARG A 57 1.12 -9.20 -1.74
CA ARG A 57 0.25 -10.05 -2.57
C ARG A 57 -0.69 -9.23 -3.47
N GLN A 58 -1.26 -8.14 -2.94
CA GLN A 58 -2.15 -7.25 -3.70
C GLN A 58 -1.41 -6.49 -4.81
N ALA A 59 -0.16 -6.09 -4.55
CA ALA A 59 0.68 -5.34 -5.48
C ALA A 59 1.41 -6.23 -6.49
N GLY A 60 1.36 -7.56 -6.31
CA GLY A 60 2.15 -8.51 -7.11
C GLY A 60 3.64 -8.50 -6.78
N TRP A 61 4.01 -8.04 -5.57
CA TRP A 61 5.38 -8.06 -5.08
C TRP A 61 5.69 -9.46 -4.53
N SER A 62 6.80 -10.04 -5.00
CA SER A 62 7.31 -11.35 -4.54
C SER A 62 8.10 -11.17 -3.25
#